data_AF-A0A965C5E7-F1
#
_entry.id   AF-A0A965C5E7-F1
#
_cell.length_a   1.000
_cell.length_b   1.000
_cell.length_c   1.000
_cell.angle_alpha   90.00
_cell.angle_beta   90.00
_cell.angle_gamma   90.00
#
_symmetry.space_group_name_H-M   'P 1'
#
loop_
_entity.id
_entity.type
_entity.pdbx_description
1 polymer ?
#
loop_
_entity_poly.entity_id
_entity_poly.type
_entity_poly.pdbx_seq_one_letter_code
_entity_poly.pdbx_strand_id
1 'polypeptide(L)'
;MVFAGGFVGFELLRGEILTGFPWNLMGSVWAFDALPIQMAAMIGVHGLSLITLLVAATPLLDRRAFLGGFAALAFCGAFGFARLWAPEPEPQPVGLMIVQGNIAQEVKWREESRVPILRRYVEATREAALAALRDLPPGHRLAVIWPETAVPFLLPNDREARQLVAGALPQNTLLLTGTVRGDFTPAGYASDLYNSLAVIGPDTQVMAIADKMNLVPFGEYMPFRGLLPIRLVQSSRDFTPAEERRRLVAGWLPPFVALICYEVIFTGRVTPARRPDWIVNVTNDAWFGITAGPWQHLASARLRAVEEGLPLARAAQTGVSAVFDSRGRLVTRGPLGESAVILAPLPAPREPTLFAQFGLAIPTVLAMLVFAFGWIISGRNRS
;
A
#
# COMPACT_ATOMS: atom_id res chain seq x y z
N MET A 1 8.35 -26.55 -15.00
CA MET A 1 8.87 -26.64 -13.62
C MET A 1 10.17 -25.85 -13.46
N VAL A 2 11.27 -26.23 -14.13
CA VAL A 2 12.53 -25.46 -14.12
C VAL A 2 12.30 -23.97 -14.44
N PHE A 3 11.60 -23.67 -15.54
CA PHE A 3 11.25 -22.29 -15.90
C PHE A 3 10.44 -21.58 -14.81
N ALA A 4 9.40 -22.22 -14.27
CA ALA A 4 8.52 -21.62 -13.26
C ALA A 4 9.28 -21.30 -11.95
N GLY A 5 10.07 -22.25 -11.44
CA GLY A 5 10.90 -22.02 -10.24
C GLY A 5 11.97 -20.97 -10.48
N GLY A 6 12.64 -21.00 -11.64
CA GLY A 6 13.65 -20.00 -12.02
C GLY A 6 13.06 -18.60 -12.20
N PHE A 7 11.86 -18.49 -12.79
CA PHE A 7 11.17 -17.22 -12.97
C PHE A 7 10.76 -16.60 -11.64
N VAL A 8 10.24 -17.39 -10.69
CA VAL A 8 9.94 -16.89 -9.35
C VAL A 8 11.22 -16.49 -8.61
N GLY A 9 12.31 -17.25 -8.76
CA GLY A 9 13.63 -16.86 -8.28
C GLY A 9 14.08 -15.49 -8.84
N PHE A 10 13.87 -15.27 -10.14
CA PHE A 10 14.10 -13.97 -10.77
C PHE A 10 13.19 -12.86 -10.21
N GLU A 11 11.90 -13.11 -10.00
CA GLU A 11 11.00 -12.13 -9.37
C GLU A 11 11.42 -11.75 -7.96
N LEU A 12 11.86 -12.72 -7.16
CA LEU A 12 12.40 -12.48 -5.81
C LEU A 12 13.65 -11.62 -5.89
N LEU A 13 14.62 -11.97 -6.75
CA LEU A 13 15.83 -11.16 -6.95
C LEU A 13 15.53 -9.75 -7.43
N ARG A 14 14.54 -9.58 -8.31
CA ARG A 14 14.08 -8.27 -8.80
C ARG A 14 13.49 -7.39 -7.69
N GLY A 15 12.97 -7.99 -6.63
CA GLY A 15 12.51 -7.28 -5.42
C GLY A 15 13.63 -6.79 -4.50
N GLU A 16 14.88 -7.22 -4.73
CA GLU A 16 16.03 -6.97 -3.85
C GLU A 16 17.14 -6.15 -4.51
N ILE A 17 17.49 -6.50 -5.74
CA ILE A 17 18.62 -5.93 -6.45
C ILE A 17 18.37 -4.45 -6.77
N LEU A 18 19.38 -3.60 -6.54
CA LEU A 18 19.35 -2.16 -6.85
C LEU A 18 18.12 -1.44 -6.25
N THR A 19 17.88 -1.63 -4.95
CA THR A 19 16.71 -1.15 -4.16
C THR A 19 15.39 -1.86 -4.41
N GLY A 20 15.33 -2.71 -5.43
CA GLY A 20 14.18 -3.55 -5.73
C GLY A 20 13.07 -2.83 -6.47
N PHE A 21 12.44 -3.54 -7.42
CA PHE A 21 11.25 -3.06 -8.12
C PHE A 21 10.31 -4.24 -8.42
N PRO A 22 9.58 -4.79 -7.41
CA PRO A 22 8.69 -5.92 -7.58
C PRO A 22 7.32 -5.50 -8.16
N TRP A 23 7.33 -4.64 -9.19
CA TRP A 23 6.13 -4.20 -9.89
C TRP A 23 5.57 -5.29 -10.80
N ASN A 24 4.24 -5.41 -10.89
CA ASN A 24 3.53 -6.31 -11.79
C ASN A 24 4.05 -7.76 -11.77
N LEU A 25 4.13 -8.34 -10.57
CA LEU A 25 4.45 -9.76 -10.40
C LEU A 25 3.39 -10.62 -11.10
N MET A 26 3.78 -11.77 -11.65
CA MET A 26 2.87 -12.64 -12.40
C MET A 26 1.65 -13.04 -11.56
N GLY A 27 1.83 -13.31 -10.27
CA GLY A 27 0.73 -13.62 -9.34
C GLY A 27 -0.29 -12.50 -9.14
N SER A 28 0.04 -11.25 -9.51
CA SER A 28 -0.90 -10.12 -9.38
C SER A 28 -2.07 -10.19 -10.36
N VAL A 29 -2.00 -11.02 -11.41
CA VAL A 29 -3.12 -11.24 -12.35
C VAL A 29 -4.35 -11.83 -11.66
N TRP A 30 -4.20 -12.42 -10.48
CA TRP A 30 -5.31 -12.97 -9.70
C TRP A 30 -6.10 -11.88 -8.96
N ALA A 31 -5.56 -10.68 -8.79
CA ALA A 31 -6.11 -9.62 -7.91
C ALA A 31 -7.36 -8.89 -8.46
N PHE A 32 -7.98 -9.39 -9.52
CA PHE A 32 -9.23 -8.84 -10.05
C PHE A 32 -10.40 -9.03 -9.07
N ASP A 33 -10.39 -10.09 -8.25
CA ASP A 33 -11.39 -10.32 -7.19
C ASP A 33 -10.74 -10.92 -5.92
N ALA A 34 -11.50 -11.01 -4.82
CA ALA A 34 -11.04 -11.51 -3.52
C ALA A 34 -10.92 -13.04 -3.56
N LEU A 35 -11.87 -13.73 -4.19
CA LEU A 35 -11.88 -15.19 -4.31
C LEU A 35 -10.55 -15.78 -4.85
N PRO A 36 -10.04 -15.36 -6.02
CA PRO A 36 -8.83 -15.92 -6.61
C PRO A 36 -7.55 -15.69 -5.79
N ILE A 37 -7.43 -14.59 -5.06
CA ILE A 37 -6.19 -14.23 -4.35
C ILE A 37 -6.01 -14.89 -2.98
N GLN A 38 -6.99 -15.66 -2.50
CA GLN A 38 -6.93 -16.16 -1.11
C GLN A 38 -5.72 -17.03 -0.81
N MET A 39 -5.18 -17.76 -1.80
CA MET A 39 -3.94 -18.52 -1.64
C MET A 39 -2.73 -17.63 -1.27
N ALA A 40 -2.74 -16.33 -1.58
CA ALA A 40 -1.67 -15.40 -1.18
C ALA A 40 -1.47 -15.34 0.35
N ALA A 41 -2.49 -15.61 1.15
CA ALA A 41 -2.33 -15.72 2.61
C ALA A 41 -1.49 -16.92 3.06
N MET A 42 -1.32 -17.92 2.19
CA MET A 42 -0.51 -19.09 2.47
C MET A 42 0.87 -18.97 1.85
N ILE A 43 0.97 -18.47 0.61
CA ILE A 43 2.18 -18.58 -0.21
C ILE A 43 2.66 -17.25 -0.80
N GLY A 44 1.96 -16.15 -0.51
CA GLY A 44 2.22 -14.83 -1.07
C GLY A 44 1.97 -14.73 -2.56
N VAL A 45 2.09 -13.51 -3.10
CA VAL A 45 1.97 -13.23 -4.54
C VAL A 45 3.00 -13.99 -5.38
N HIS A 46 4.21 -14.25 -4.87
CA HIS A 46 5.21 -15.06 -5.59
C HIS A 46 4.80 -16.53 -5.69
N GLY A 47 4.13 -17.08 -4.67
CA GLY A 47 3.54 -18.41 -4.77
C GLY A 47 2.42 -18.46 -5.81
N LEU A 48 1.61 -17.40 -5.91
CA LEU A 48 0.63 -17.26 -7.00
C LEU A 48 1.31 -17.18 -8.37
N SER A 49 2.46 -16.48 -8.50
CA SER A 49 3.27 -16.49 -9.73
C SER A 49 3.66 -17.92 -10.11
N LEU A 50 4.10 -18.74 -9.14
CA LEU A 50 4.47 -20.13 -9.36
C LEU A 50 3.28 -20.96 -9.87
N ILE A 51 2.12 -20.86 -9.22
CA ILE A 51 0.89 -21.54 -9.63
C ILE A 51 0.52 -21.13 -11.06
N THR A 52 0.54 -19.82 -11.35
CA THR A 52 0.20 -19.28 -12.67
C THR A 52 1.05 -19.91 -13.76
N LEU A 53 2.36 -19.91 -13.60
CA LEU A 53 3.29 -20.43 -14.60
C LEU A 53 3.19 -21.94 -14.77
N LEU A 54 2.95 -22.69 -13.68
CA LEU A 54 2.76 -24.12 -13.75
C LEU A 54 1.46 -24.49 -14.45
N VAL A 55 0.34 -23.87 -14.06
CA VAL A 55 -0.98 -24.12 -14.64
C VAL A 55 -1.01 -23.73 -16.11
N ALA A 56 -0.45 -22.56 -16.47
CA ALA A 56 -0.42 -22.08 -17.86
C ALA A 56 0.35 -23.02 -18.81
N ALA A 57 1.32 -23.79 -18.30
CA ALA A 57 2.05 -24.76 -19.10
C ALA A 57 1.31 -26.09 -19.30
N THR A 58 0.34 -26.43 -18.44
CA THR A 58 -0.33 -27.74 -18.47
C THR A 58 -1.05 -28.10 -19.77
N PRO A 59 -1.69 -27.17 -20.52
CA PRO A 59 -2.35 -27.51 -21.80
C PRO A 59 -1.37 -27.93 -22.90
N LEU A 60 -0.09 -27.58 -22.78
CA LEU A 60 0.96 -27.89 -23.76
C LEU A 60 1.57 -29.29 -23.57
N LEU A 61 1.15 -30.02 -22.53
CA LEU A 61 1.70 -31.32 -22.16
C LEU A 61 0.76 -32.43 -22.66
N ASP A 62 -0.02 -33.03 -21.77
CA ASP A 62 -0.98 -34.09 -22.09
C ASP A 62 -2.33 -33.85 -21.40
N ARG A 63 -3.33 -34.69 -21.71
CA ARG A 63 -4.68 -34.58 -21.14
C ARG A 63 -4.68 -34.69 -19.60
N ARG A 64 -3.80 -35.49 -19.01
CA ARG A 64 -3.73 -35.66 -17.55
C ARG A 64 -3.17 -34.40 -16.90
N ALA A 65 -2.12 -33.82 -17.47
CA ALA A 65 -1.56 -32.55 -17.03
C ALA A 65 -2.58 -31.42 -17.14
N PHE A 66 -3.30 -31.33 -18.27
CA PHE A 66 -4.36 -30.36 -18.48
C PHE A 66 -5.46 -30.45 -17.41
N LEU A 67 -5.96 -31.65 -17.13
CA LEU A 67 -6.91 -31.89 -16.05
C LEU A 67 -6.32 -31.56 -14.67
N GLY A 68 -5.03 -31.82 -14.46
CA GLY A 68 -4.30 -31.42 -13.25
C GLY A 68 -4.23 -29.90 -13.07
N GLY A 69 -4.02 -29.15 -14.15
CA GLY A 69 -4.09 -27.68 -14.15
C GLY A 69 -5.47 -27.18 -13.74
N PHE A 70 -6.53 -27.75 -14.32
CA PHE A 70 -7.91 -27.41 -13.94
C PHE A 70 -8.21 -27.77 -12.49
N ALA A 71 -7.76 -28.93 -12.01
CA ALA A 71 -7.90 -29.35 -10.62
C ALA A 71 -7.18 -28.39 -9.66
N ALA A 72 -5.99 -27.90 -10.02
CA ALA A 72 -5.26 -26.90 -9.23
C ALA A 72 -6.01 -25.56 -9.15
N LEU A 73 -6.61 -25.10 -10.26
CA LEU A 73 -7.47 -23.91 -10.28
C LEU A 73 -8.72 -24.11 -9.41
N ALA A 74 -9.39 -25.26 -9.55
CA ALA A 74 -10.56 -25.61 -8.76
C ALA A 74 -10.22 -25.67 -7.27
N PHE A 75 -9.06 -26.22 -6.91
CA PHE A 75 -8.56 -26.21 -5.53
C PHE A 75 -8.34 -24.79 -5.01
N CYS A 76 -7.68 -23.91 -5.78
CA CYS A 76 -7.51 -22.50 -5.39
C CYS A 76 -8.86 -21.80 -5.20
N GLY A 77 -9.83 -22.05 -6.08
CA GLY A 77 -11.19 -21.53 -5.98
C GLY A 77 -11.94 -22.06 -4.76
N ALA A 78 -11.87 -23.36 -4.48
CA ALA A 78 -12.50 -23.98 -3.31
C ALA A 78 -11.89 -23.48 -2.00
N PHE A 79 -10.55 -23.36 -1.94
CA PHE A 79 -9.86 -22.76 -0.80
C PHE A 79 -10.29 -21.31 -0.60
N GLY A 80 -10.35 -20.53 -1.68
CA GLY A 80 -10.80 -19.15 -1.62
C GLY A 80 -12.24 -19.01 -1.15
N PHE A 81 -13.14 -19.86 -1.66
CA PHE A 81 -14.53 -19.92 -1.24
C PHE A 81 -14.65 -20.23 0.26
N ALA A 82 -13.97 -21.29 0.73
CA ALA A 82 -13.98 -21.66 2.14
C ALA A 82 -13.47 -20.53 3.04
N ARG A 83 -12.38 -19.84 2.64
CA ARG A 83 -11.82 -18.73 3.42
C ARG A 83 -12.75 -17.53 3.47
N LEU A 84 -13.45 -17.22 2.38
CA LEU A 84 -14.41 -16.11 2.28
C LEU A 84 -15.76 -16.43 2.92
N TRP A 85 -16.18 -17.69 2.96
CA TRP A 85 -17.46 -18.11 3.55
C TRP A 85 -17.51 -17.89 5.07
N ALA A 86 -16.37 -18.02 5.74
CA ALA A 86 -16.30 -17.79 7.18
C ALA A 86 -16.67 -16.34 7.54
N PRO A 87 -17.48 -16.11 8.60
CA PRO A 87 -17.95 -14.78 8.98
C PRO A 87 -16.84 -13.73 9.09
N GLU A 88 -17.17 -12.49 8.76
CA GLU A 88 -16.28 -11.35 9.04
C GLU A 88 -16.40 -10.95 10.50
N PRO A 89 -15.28 -10.63 11.19
CA PRO A 89 -15.34 -10.01 12.50
C PRO A 89 -15.98 -8.63 12.40
N GLU A 90 -16.58 -8.19 13.51
CA GLU A 90 -17.16 -6.85 13.59
C GLU A 90 -16.11 -5.77 13.29
N PRO A 91 -16.45 -4.74 12.49
CA PRO A 91 -15.56 -3.62 12.21
C PRO A 91 -15.04 -2.95 13.49
N GLN A 92 -13.88 -2.32 13.38
CA GLN A 92 -13.33 -1.52 14.46
C GLN A 92 -14.19 -0.27 14.68
N PRO A 93 -14.23 0.32 15.89
CA PRO A 93 -15.08 1.47 16.21
C PRO A 93 -14.56 2.79 15.62
N VAL A 94 -14.21 2.76 14.33
CA VAL A 94 -13.57 3.83 13.57
C VAL A 94 -14.24 3.94 12.21
N GLY A 95 -14.78 5.12 11.91
CA GLY A 95 -15.12 5.51 10.55
C GLY A 95 -13.90 6.03 9.82
N LEU A 96 -13.76 5.68 8.55
CA LEU A 96 -12.76 6.21 7.64
C LEU A 96 -13.40 7.22 6.69
N MET A 97 -12.75 8.37 6.53
CA MET A 97 -13.08 9.37 5.52
C MET A 97 -11.84 9.68 4.68
N ILE A 98 -11.79 9.18 3.46
CA ILE A 98 -10.68 9.41 2.54
C ILE A 98 -11.04 10.60 1.64
N VAL A 99 -10.18 11.62 1.62
CA VAL A 99 -10.34 12.80 0.77
C VAL A 99 -9.42 12.68 -0.43
N GLN A 100 -9.99 12.59 -1.62
CA GLN A 100 -9.27 12.47 -2.89
C GLN A 100 -9.30 13.82 -3.62
N GLY A 101 -8.16 14.52 -3.63
CA GLY A 101 -8.08 15.91 -4.12
C GLY A 101 -8.00 16.06 -5.64
N ASN A 102 -7.57 15.03 -6.38
CA ASN A 102 -7.35 15.06 -7.83
C ASN A 102 -6.49 16.25 -8.30
N ILE A 103 -5.34 16.45 -7.63
CA ILE A 103 -4.42 17.55 -7.95
C ILE A 103 -3.27 17.00 -8.81
N ALA A 104 -3.10 17.58 -9.99
CA ALA A 104 -2.02 17.24 -10.91
C ALA A 104 -0.64 17.55 -10.33
N GLN A 105 0.36 16.74 -10.69
CA GLN A 105 1.70 16.82 -10.13
C GLN A 105 2.40 18.15 -10.46
N GLU A 106 2.16 18.74 -11.64
CA GLU A 106 2.84 19.99 -12.06
C GLU A 106 2.34 21.23 -11.31
N VAL A 107 1.12 21.19 -10.79
CA VAL A 107 0.50 22.31 -10.06
C VAL A 107 0.95 22.32 -8.60
N LYS A 108 1.24 21.15 -8.05
CA LYS A 108 1.51 20.89 -6.63
C LYS A 108 2.71 21.66 -6.07
N TRP A 109 3.73 21.88 -6.89
CA TRP A 109 4.99 22.50 -6.47
C TRP A 109 5.09 23.99 -6.79
N ARG A 110 4.03 24.60 -7.33
CA ARG A 110 3.99 26.05 -7.55
C ARG A 110 3.65 26.74 -6.24
N GLU A 111 4.41 27.78 -5.91
CA GLU A 111 4.23 28.51 -4.65
C GLU A 111 2.83 29.12 -4.51
N GLU A 112 2.31 29.67 -5.61
CA GLU A 112 0.94 30.21 -5.73
C GLU A 112 -0.17 29.17 -5.48
N SER A 113 0.09 27.89 -5.72
CA SER A 113 -0.89 26.82 -5.54
C SER A 113 -0.99 26.32 -4.10
N ARG A 114 -0.01 26.62 -3.23
CA ARG A 114 0.12 26.00 -1.91
C ARG A 114 -1.12 26.24 -1.04
N VAL A 115 -1.50 27.50 -0.85
CA VAL A 115 -2.66 27.89 -0.03
C VAL A 115 -3.99 27.43 -0.65
N PRO A 116 -4.26 27.62 -1.95
CA PRO A 116 -5.45 27.06 -2.60
C PRO A 116 -5.63 25.55 -2.40
N ILE A 117 -4.55 24.77 -2.52
CA ILE A 117 -4.57 23.32 -2.32
C ILE A 117 -4.96 22.96 -0.88
N LEU A 118 -4.32 23.61 0.11
CA LEU A 118 -4.65 23.40 1.52
C LEU A 118 -6.12 23.73 1.79
N ARG A 119 -6.61 24.88 1.31
CA ARG A 119 -8.01 25.28 1.48
C ARG A 119 -8.99 24.27 0.88
N ARG A 120 -8.69 23.71 -0.29
CA ARG A 120 -9.53 22.67 -0.92
C ARG A 120 -9.67 21.44 -0.03
N TYR A 121 -8.57 20.96 0.55
CA TYR A 121 -8.59 19.81 1.46
C TYR A 121 -9.32 20.11 2.78
N VAL A 122 -9.06 21.29 3.35
CA VAL A 122 -9.73 21.78 4.56
C VAL A 122 -11.24 21.89 4.34
N GLU A 123 -11.69 22.49 3.25
CA GLU A 123 -13.12 22.66 2.96
C GLU A 123 -13.81 21.32 2.71
N ALA A 124 -13.24 20.47 1.84
CA ALA A 124 -13.78 19.13 1.60
C ALA A 124 -13.86 18.29 2.89
N THR A 125 -12.90 18.48 3.79
CA THR A 125 -12.94 17.84 5.11
C THR A 125 -14.06 18.40 5.98
N ARG A 126 -14.16 19.73 6.07
CA ARG A 126 -15.16 20.42 6.89
C ARG A 126 -16.59 20.09 6.47
N GLU A 127 -16.85 20.09 5.16
CA GLU A 127 -18.18 19.83 4.60
C GLU A 127 -18.69 18.42 4.90
N ALA A 128 -17.82 17.41 4.81
CA ALA A 128 -18.22 16.01 4.94
C ALA A 128 -18.00 15.41 6.34
N ALA A 129 -17.06 15.90 7.15
CA ALA A 129 -16.71 15.29 8.42
C ALA A 129 -17.86 15.32 9.45
N LEU A 130 -18.62 16.42 9.51
CA LEU A 130 -19.77 16.53 10.43
C LEU A 130 -20.90 15.56 10.05
N ALA A 131 -21.16 15.40 8.76
CA ALA A 131 -22.13 14.43 8.27
C ALA A 131 -21.66 13.01 8.55
N ALA A 132 -20.40 12.70 8.24
CA ALA A 132 -19.81 11.39 8.51
C ALA A 132 -19.89 11.02 10.00
N LEU A 133 -19.58 11.94 10.91
CA LEU A 133 -19.70 11.70 12.36
C LEU A 133 -21.13 11.42 12.82
N ARG A 134 -22.13 12.08 12.22
CA ARG A 134 -23.54 11.85 12.56
C ARG A 134 -24.04 10.47 12.13
N ASP A 135 -23.52 9.96 11.03
CA ASP A 135 -23.90 8.66 10.46
C ASP A 135 -23.13 7.50 11.11
N LEU A 136 -22.09 7.79 11.89
CA LEU A 136 -21.34 6.78 12.63
C LEU A 136 -22.13 6.24 13.83
N PRO A 137 -22.00 4.94 14.16
CA PRO A 137 -22.65 4.38 15.34
C PRO A 137 -22.13 5.04 16.64
N PRO A 138 -22.92 5.03 17.73
CA PRO A 138 -22.50 5.59 19.01
C PRO A 138 -21.13 5.08 19.47
N GLY A 139 -20.30 5.97 20.01
CA GLY A 139 -18.95 5.66 20.48
C GLY A 139 -17.88 5.50 19.39
N HIS A 140 -18.26 5.52 18.10
CA HIS A 140 -17.30 5.51 17.00
C HIS A 140 -16.68 6.90 16.80
N ARG A 141 -15.48 6.91 16.23
CA ARG A 141 -14.70 8.12 15.97
C ARG A 141 -14.24 8.15 14.52
N LEU A 142 -13.90 9.33 13.99
CA LEU A 142 -13.64 9.51 12.56
C LEU A 142 -12.14 9.71 12.28
N ALA A 143 -11.57 8.85 11.45
CA ALA A 143 -10.22 8.99 10.91
C ALA A 143 -10.32 9.57 9.50
N VAL A 144 -9.89 10.82 9.32
CA VAL A 144 -9.77 11.46 8.02
C VAL A 144 -8.41 11.09 7.42
N ILE A 145 -8.37 10.69 6.16
CA ILE A 145 -7.13 10.30 5.48
C ILE A 145 -6.94 11.17 4.23
N TRP A 146 -5.83 11.91 4.20
CA TRP A 146 -5.39 12.64 3.01
C TRP A 146 -4.22 11.92 2.31
N PRO A 147 -4.11 12.01 0.97
CA PRO A 147 -3.11 11.28 0.19
C PRO A 147 -1.67 11.74 0.42
N GLU A 148 -0.73 11.13 -0.32
CA GLU A 148 0.70 11.45 -0.24
C GLU A 148 0.98 12.90 -0.62
N THR A 149 1.70 13.59 0.25
CA THR A 149 2.03 15.01 0.14
C THR A 149 0.76 15.81 -0.22
N ALA A 150 -0.38 15.54 0.41
CA ALA A 150 -1.67 16.15 0.04
C ALA A 150 -1.59 17.68 -0.03
N VAL A 151 -0.80 18.26 0.88
CA VAL A 151 -0.52 19.68 0.95
C VAL A 151 0.98 19.94 0.77
N PRO A 152 1.37 20.95 -0.03
CA PRO A 152 2.77 21.34 -0.26
C PRO A 152 3.29 22.25 0.88
N PHE A 153 3.11 21.80 2.12
CA PHE A 153 3.64 22.43 3.33
C PHE A 153 4.43 21.41 4.13
N LEU A 154 5.39 21.90 4.92
CA LEU A 154 6.01 21.11 5.97
C LEU A 154 5.06 21.05 7.17
N LEU A 155 3.92 20.38 7.00
CA LEU A 155 2.78 20.50 7.92
C LEU A 155 3.15 20.23 9.39
N PRO A 156 4.02 19.27 9.74
CA PRO A 156 4.46 19.10 11.13
C PRO A 156 5.23 20.30 11.70
N ASN A 157 5.98 21.01 10.85
CA ASN A 157 6.82 22.15 11.21
C ASN A 157 6.07 23.49 11.11
N ASP A 158 4.93 23.55 10.41
CA ASP A 158 4.15 24.77 10.16
C ASP A 158 2.93 24.85 11.10
N ARG A 159 3.01 25.72 12.11
CA ARG A 159 1.95 25.86 13.11
C ARG A 159 0.68 26.51 12.55
N GLU A 160 0.81 27.48 11.65
CA GLU A 160 -0.33 28.20 11.07
C GLU A 160 -1.12 27.27 10.14
N ALA A 161 -0.42 26.50 9.30
CA ALA A 161 -1.06 25.48 8.48
C ALA A 161 -1.78 24.43 9.35
N ARG A 162 -1.19 24.01 10.47
CA ARG A 162 -1.86 23.10 11.42
C ARG A 162 -3.10 23.71 12.06
N GLN A 163 -3.12 25.01 12.33
CA GLN A 163 -4.32 25.69 12.85
C GLN A 163 -5.45 25.67 11.84
N LEU A 164 -5.16 25.91 10.56
CA LEU A 164 -6.16 25.81 9.48
C LEU A 164 -6.73 24.39 9.35
N VAL A 165 -5.85 23.38 9.42
CA VAL A 165 -6.26 21.97 9.39
C VAL A 165 -7.11 21.63 10.61
N ALA A 166 -6.66 21.97 11.82
CA ALA A 166 -7.38 21.70 13.06
C ALA A 166 -8.76 22.36 13.08
N GLY A 167 -8.90 23.56 12.50
CA GLY A 167 -10.19 24.24 12.37
C GLY A 167 -11.22 23.52 11.48
N ALA A 168 -10.77 22.61 10.59
CA ALA A 168 -11.64 21.75 9.78
C ALA A 168 -11.98 20.41 10.45
N LEU A 169 -11.32 20.07 11.55
CA LEU A 169 -11.46 18.77 12.23
C LEU A 169 -12.43 18.91 13.41
N PRO A 170 -13.64 18.32 13.36
CA PRO A 170 -14.52 18.28 14.51
C PRO A 170 -13.87 17.54 15.70
N GLN A 171 -14.45 17.68 16.89
CA GLN A 171 -14.05 16.82 18.01
C GLN A 171 -14.23 15.34 17.67
N ASN A 172 -13.44 14.47 18.29
CA ASN A 172 -13.41 13.03 18.00
C ASN A 172 -12.98 12.67 16.57
N THR A 173 -12.23 13.54 15.92
CA THR A 173 -11.59 13.25 14.63
C THR A 173 -10.07 13.29 14.75
N LEU A 174 -9.40 12.50 13.91
CA LEU A 174 -7.95 12.56 13.71
C LEU A 174 -7.68 12.58 12.21
N LEU A 175 -6.74 13.41 11.78
CA LEU A 175 -6.27 13.44 10.39
C LEU A 175 -4.99 12.62 10.27
N LEU A 176 -4.96 11.67 9.32
CA LEU A 176 -3.75 11.03 8.82
C LEU A 176 -3.45 11.63 7.45
N THR A 177 -2.34 12.34 7.28
CA THR A 177 -2.03 13.00 6.01
C THR A 177 -0.61 12.73 5.56
N GLY A 178 -0.44 12.47 4.27
CA GLY A 178 0.87 12.55 3.64
C GLY A 178 1.36 14.00 3.61
N THR A 179 2.61 14.22 3.98
CA THR A 179 3.26 15.54 4.10
C THR A 179 4.75 15.40 3.84
N VAL A 180 5.42 16.52 3.60
CA VAL A 180 6.88 16.59 3.81
C VAL A 180 7.14 17.04 5.25
N ARG A 181 8.20 16.56 5.87
CA ARG A 181 8.74 17.14 7.11
C ARG A 181 10.22 17.44 6.94
N GLY A 182 10.72 18.42 7.70
CA GLY A 182 12.15 18.71 7.78
C GLY A 182 12.68 18.56 9.19
N ASP A 183 13.89 18.03 9.31
CA ASP A 183 14.72 18.27 10.49
C ASP A 183 15.48 19.57 10.29
N PHE A 184 15.55 20.42 11.32
CA PHE A 184 16.14 21.74 11.23
C PHE A 184 17.31 21.87 12.19
N THR A 185 18.42 22.40 11.68
CA THR A 185 19.57 22.80 12.49
C THR A 185 19.20 23.96 13.43
N PRO A 186 19.97 24.20 14.52
CA PRO A 186 19.75 25.35 15.40
C PRO A 186 19.77 26.71 14.67
N ALA A 187 20.43 26.79 13.51
CA ALA A 187 20.48 27.96 12.66
C ALA A 187 19.26 28.12 11.72
N GLY A 188 18.26 27.22 11.80
CA GLY A 188 17.02 27.29 11.04
C GLY A 188 17.08 26.71 9.62
N TYR A 189 18.21 26.12 9.22
CA TYR A 189 18.32 25.42 7.93
C TYR A 189 17.82 23.99 8.05
N ALA A 190 17.04 23.53 7.08
CA ALA A 190 16.68 22.12 6.97
C ALA A 190 17.96 21.29 6.76
N SER A 191 18.24 20.34 7.66
CA SER A 191 19.30 19.33 7.50
C SER A 191 18.83 18.21 6.59
N ASP A 192 17.65 17.67 6.89
CA ASP A 192 17.07 16.51 6.23
C ASP A 192 15.61 16.77 5.85
N LEU A 193 15.16 16.16 4.76
CA LEU A 193 13.78 16.20 4.31
C LEU A 193 13.25 14.78 4.21
N TYR A 194 12.02 14.56 4.67
CA TYR A 194 11.39 13.25 4.63
C TYR A 194 10.01 13.34 3.97
N ASN A 195 9.70 12.37 3.10
CA ASN A 195 8.33 12.11 2.69
C ASN A 195 7.67 11.31 3.83
N SER A 196 6.63 11.87 4.42
CA SER A 196 6.11 11.40 5.72
C SER A 196 4.59 11.25 5.71
N LEU A 197 4.08 10.44 6.62
CA LEU A 197 2.70 10.50 7.09
C LEU A 197 2.70 11.08 8.50
N ALA A 198 1.83 12.06 8.75
CA ALA A 198 1.62 12.65 10.07
C ALA A 198 0.18 12.44 10.55
N VAL A 199 0.02 12.23 11.85
CA VAL A 199 -1.28 12.21 12.53
C VAL A 199 -1.49 13.50 13.29
N ILE A 200 -2.57 14.23 12.98
CA ILE A 200 -2.86 15.55 13.52
C ILE A 200 -4.23 15.55 14.21
N GLY A 201 -4.26 16.08 15.43
CA GLY A 201 -5.47 16.26 16.22
C GLY A 201 -6.15 17.62 16.02
N PRO A 202 -7.41 17.77 16.48
CA PRO A 202 -8.15 19.03 16.44
C PRO A 202 -7.56 20.10 17.38
N ASP A 203 -6.62 19.72 18.25
CA ASP A 203 -5.85 20.60 19.13
C ASP A 203 -4.51 21.05 18.52
N THR A 204 -4.33 20.85 17.21
CA THR A 204 -3.11 21.10 16.43
C THR A 204 -1.92 20.17 16.75
N GLN A 205 -2.06 19.23 17.70
CA GLN A 205 -0.95 18.35 18.05
C GLN A 205 -0.62 17.36 16.94
N VAL A 206 0.68 17.14 16.72
CA VAL A 206 1.18 16.06 15.88
C VAL A 206 1.39 14.85 16.79
N MET A 207 0.48 13.88 16.69
CA MET A 207 0.43 12.73 17.60
C MET A 207 1.38 11.60 17.19
N ALA A 208 1.65 11.45 15.89
CA ALA A 208 2.57 10.46 15.36
C ALA A 208 3.08 10.88 13.98
N ILE A 209 4.27 10.39 13.63
CA ILE A 209 4.91 10.58 12.33
C ILE A 209 5.52 9.24 11.90
N ALA A 210 5.38 8.89 10.61
CA ALA A 210 6.18 7.86 9.96
C ALA A 210 6.80 8.40 8.68
N ASP A 211 8.10 8.21 8.55
CA ASP A 211 8.86 8.59 7.37
C ASP A 211 8.91 7.41 6.38
N LYS A 212 8.99 7.72 5.09
CA LYS A 212 9.08 6.75 4.00
C LYS A 212 10.41 6.00 4.07
N MET A 213 10.37 4.67 4.04
CA MET A 213 11.56 3.83 4.14
C MET A 213 12.12 3.51 2.75
N ASN A 214 11.27 3.04 1.82
CA ASN A 214 11.70 2.77 0.46
C ASN A 214 11.44 4.03 -0.39
N LEU A 215 12.51 4.65 -0.88
CA LEU A 215 12.45 5.85 -1.73
C LEU A 215 12.48 5.48 -3.21
N VAL A 216 11.70 6.18 -4.02
CA VAL A 216 11.65 5.98 -5.49
C VAL A 216 12.98 6.45 -6.11
N PRO A 217 13.74 5.54 -6.75
CA PRO A 217 14.97 5.92 -7.47
C PRO A 217 14.66 6.93 -8.57
N PHE A 218 15.51 7.94 -8.75
CA PHE A 218 15.38 9.02 -9.73
C PHE A 218 14.16 9.95 -9.57
N GLY A 219 13.27 9.68 -8.60
CA GLY A 219 12.13 10.52 -8.26
C GLY A 219 12.26 11.20 -6.89
N GLU A 220 12.82 10.51 -5.91
CA GLU A 220 12.98 11.01 -4.53
C GLU A 220 14.45 11.15 -4.11
N TYR A 221 15.35 10.45 -4.80
CA TYR A 221 16.80 10.58 -4.63
C TYR A 221 17.51 10.24 -5.94
N MET A 222 18.78 10.63 -6.05
CA MET A 222 19.64 10.27 -7.19
C MET A 222 20.55 9.07 -6.85
N PRO A 223 20.33 7.88 -7.45
CA PRO A 223 21.26 6.76 -7.33
C PRO A 223 22.64 7.10 -7.91
N PHE A 224 23.72 6.58 -7.32
CA PHE A 224 25.10 6.74 -7.80
C PHE A 224 25.53 8.21 -8.03
N ARG A 225 25.11 9.10 -7.12
CA ARG A 225 25.45 10.52 -7.15
C ARG A 225 26.97 10.70 -7.34
N GLY A 226 27.37 11.36 -8.43
CA GLY A 226 28.78 11.56 -8.82
C GLY A 226 29.25 10.75 -10.05
N LEU A 227 28.56 9.66 -10.40
CA LEU A 227 28.87 8.83 -11.58
C LEU A 227 27.96 9.12 -12.79
N LEU A 228 26.71 9.51 -12.56
CA LEU A 228 25.73 9.80 -13.61
C LEU A 228 25.40 11.31 -13.64
N PRO A 229 25.64 12.02 -14.76
CA PRO A 229 25.40 13.46 -14.86
C PRO A 229 23.94 13.81 -15.21
N ILE A 230 22.97 12.98 -14.82
CA ILE A 230 21.55 13.16 -15.17
C ILE A 230 20.76 13.51 -13.91
N ARG A 231 20.01 14.62 -13.93
CA ARG A 231 19.10 15.00 -12.86
C ARG A 231 17.65 14.96 -13.35
N LEU A 232 16.94 13.89 -12.99
CA LEU A 232 15.53 13.67 -13.39
C LEU A 232 14.52 14.23 -12.38
N VAL A 233 14.95 14.58 -11.16
CA VAL A 233 14.08 15.08 -10.09
C VAL A 233 13.96 16.62 -10.15
N GLN A 234 12.74 17.14 -10.05
CA GLN A 234 12.46 18.58 -10.00
C GLN A 234 12.79 19.23 -8.63
N SER A 235 13.00 18.44 -7.57
CA SER A 235 13.40 18.93 -6.25
C SER A 235 14.91 19.23 -6.20
N SER A 236 15.25 20.34 -5.54
CA SER A 236 16.63 20.77 -5.34
C SER A 236 17.40 19.91 -4.31
N ARG A 237 16.70 19.06 -3.53
CA ARG A 237 17.26 18.15 -2.53
C ARG A 237 16.59 16.77 -2.56
N ASP A 238 17.37 15.75 -2.20
CA ASP A 238 16.92 14.36 -2.06
C ASP A 238 16.18 14.18 -0.72
N PHE A 239 15.28 13.22 -0.65
CA PHE A 239 14.68 12.78 0.61
C PHE A 239 15.62 11.82 1.36
N THR A 240 15.54 11.87 2.68
CA THR A 240 16.21 10.95 3.60
C THR A 240 15.27 9.77 3.88
N PRO A 241 15.71 8.50 3.74
CA PRO A 241 14.88 7.34 4.05
C PRO A 241 14.77 7.14 5.56
N ALA A 242 13.65 6.59 6.01
CA ALA A 242 13.52 6.08 7.38
C ALA A 242 14.44 4.87 7.60
N GLU A 243 14.98 4.73 8.81
CA GLU A 243 15.81 3.56 9.18
C GLU A 243 14.96 2.28 9.31
N GLU A 244 13.74 2.41 9.83
CA GLU A 244 12.86 1.29 10.09
C GLU A 244 11.38 1.67 9.91
N ARG A 245 10.58 0.68 9.50
CA ARG A 245 9.13 0.77 9.51
C ARG A 245 8.63 0.58 10.94
N ARG A 246 7.69 1.41 11.39
CA ARG A 246 7.19 1.42 12.78
C ARG A 246 5.70 1.13 12.87
N ARG A 247 5.31 0.49 13.96
CA ARG A 247 3.91 0.40 14.39
C ARG A 247 3.56 1.70 15.11
N LEU A 248 2.67 2.47 14.53
CA LEU A 248 2.22 3.76 15.07
C LEU A 248 1.07 3.57 16.05
N VAL A 249 1.11 4.36 17.12
CA VAL A 249 0.02 4.51 18.10
C VAL A 249 -0.23 6.01 18.22
N ALA A 250 -1.46 6.44 17.92
CA ALA A 250 -1.80 7.86 17.88
C ALA A 250 -3.23 8.08 18.40
N GLY A 251 -3.33 8.74 19.56
CA GLY A 251 -4.61 9.00 20.21
C GLY A 251 -5.41 7.71 20.43
N TRP A 252 -6.60 7.67 19.82
CA TRP A 252 -7.53 6.54 19.94
C TRP A 252 -7.52 5.58 18.74
N LEU A 253 -6.70 5.85 17.72
CA LEU A 253 -6.63 4.99 16.55
C LEU A 253 -6.12 3.60 16.96
N PRO A 254 -6.73 2.53 16.42
CA PRO A 254 -6.10 1.22 16.44
C PRO A 254 -4.69 1.32 15.86
N PRO A 255 -3.70 0.66 16.48
CA PRO A 255 -2.33 0.71 16.02
C PRO A 255 -2.18 0.34 14.55
N PHE A 256 -1.36 1.08 13.81
CA PHE A 256 -1.30 0.96 12.35
C PHE A 256 0.12 1.03 11.82
N VAL A 257 0.26 0.68 10.54
CA VAL A 257 1.48 0.95 9.78
C VAL A 257 1.15 1.86 8.60
N ALA A 258 2.02 2.85 8.36
CA ALA A 258 1.94 3.70 7.19
C ALA A 258 2.83 3.15 6.08
N LEU A 259 2.28 3.09 4.87
CA LEU A 259 3.00 2.80 3.62
C LEU A 259 2.81 3.98 2.69
N ILE A 260 3.89 4.60 2.25
CA ILE A 260 3.84 5.78 1.40
C ILE A 260 4.13 5.35 -0.04
N CYS A 261 3.19 5.63 -0.93
CA CYS A 261 3.29 5.39 -2.37
C CYS A 261 3.58 3.92 -2.67
N TYR A 262 4.61 3.68 -3.49
CA TYR A 262 5.02 2.38 -3.97
C TYR A 262 5.54 1.42 -2.88
N GLU A 263 5.72 1.84 -1.62
CA GLU A 263 6.10 0.93 -0.52
C GLU A 263 5.19 -0.30 -0.40
N VAL A 264 3.92 -0.15 -0.81
CA VAL A 264 2.93 -1.23 -0.79
C VAL A 264 3.25 -2.40 -1.74
N ILE A 265 4.10 -2.20 -2.77
CA ILE A 265 4.44 -3.25 -3.71
C ILE A 265 5.43 -4.28 -3.14
N PHE A 266 6.15 -3.95 -2.06
CA PHE A 266 7.17 -4.80 -1.45
C PHE A 266 6.58 -5.88 -0.54
N THR A 267 6.18 -7.00 -1.14
CA THR A 267 5.62 -8.17 -0.44
C THR A 267 6.55 -8.69 0.66
N GLY A 268 5.97 -9.10 1.79
CA GLY A 268 6.71 -9.58 2.97
C GLY A 268 7.52 -8.52 3.71
N ARG A 269 7.35 -7.22 3.39
CA ARG A 269 8.07 -6.10 4.01
C ARG A 269 7.16 -4.99 4.52
N VAL A 270 5.84 -5.15 4.40
CA VAL A 270 4.89 -4.06 4.66
C VAL A 270 4.53 -3.88 6.13
N THR A 271 4.84 -4.84 7.00
CA THR A 271 4.59 -4.75 8.44
C THR A 271 5.89 -4.69 9.23
N PRO A 272 5.94 -3.91 10.32
CA PRO A 272 7.03 -3.94 11.28
C PRO A 272 7.02 -5.23 12.12
N ALA A 273 8.09 -5.48 12.88
CA ALA A 273 8.21 -6.66 13.74
C ALA A 273 7.05 -6.80 14.75
N ARG A 274 6.58 -5.68 15.33
CA ARG A 274 5.37 -5.66 16.14
C ARG A 274 4.15 -5.43 15.26
N ARG A 275 3.32 -6.45 15.11
CA ARG A 275 2.17 -6.42 14.19
C ARG A 275 1.19 -5.24 14.47
N PRO A 276 0.78 -4.48 13.44
CA PRO A 276 -0.30 -3.49 13.53
C PRO A 276 -1.68 -4.14 13.34
N ASP A 277 -2.74 -3.34 13.51
CA ASP A 277 -4.13 -3.80 13.35
C ASP A 277 -4.73 -3.38 12.00
N TRP A 278 -4.06 -2.49 11.26
CA TRP A 278 -4.42 -2.10 9.90
C TRP A 278 -3.27 -1.41 9.16
N ILE A 279 -3.42 -1.30 7.84
CA ILE A 279 -2.47 -0.65 6.93
C ILE A 279 -3.09 0.64 6.38
N VAL A 280 -2.35 1.74 6.47
CA VAL A 280 -2.68 3.00 5.78
C VAL A 280 -1.72 3.19 4.63
N ASN A 281 -2.25 3.27 3.41
CA ASN A 281 -1.45 3.55 2.23
C ASN A 281 -1.82 4.92 1.64
N VAL A 282 -0.93 5.91 1.79
CA VAL A 282 -1.11 7.23 1.16
C VAL A 282 -0.25 7.30 -0.09
N THR A 283 -0.80 7.71 -1.23
CA THR A 283 -0.10 7.64 -2.53
C THR A 283 -0.47 8.79 -3.46
N ASN A 284 0.46 9.12 -4.34
CA ASN A 284 0.26 10.07 -5.43
C ASN A 284 0.50 9.38 -6.77
N ASP A 285 -0.55 8.78 -7.33
CA ASP A 285 -0.48 8.09 -8.63
C ASP A 285 -0.53 9.06 -9.84
N ALA A 286 -0.41 10.38 -9.63
CA ALA A 286 -0.43 11.36 -10.72
C ALA A 286 0.65 11.12 -11.77
N TRP A 287 1.78 10.52 -11.37
CA TRP A 287 2.87 10.10 -12.27
C TRP A 287 2.46 9.10 -13.34
N PHE A 288 1.41 8.30 -13.10
CA PHE A 288 0.95 7.29 -14.06
C PHE A 288 -0.15 7.80 -15.00
N GLY A 289 -0.77 8.95 -14.69
CA GLY A 289 -1.97 9.41 -15.38
C GLY A 289 -3.14 8.42 -15.32
N ILE A 290 -4.12 8.59 -16.22
CA ILE A 290 -5.29 7.71 -16.34
C ILE A 290 -4.93 6.52 -17.23
N THR A 291 -4.12 5.60 -16.70
CA THR A 291 -3.60 4.43 -17.43
C THR A 291 -3.78 3.14 -16.61
N ALA A 292 -3.09 2.06 -16.99
CA ALA A 292 -3.08 0.81 -16.23
C ALA A 292 -2.29 0.90 -14.90
N GLY A 293 -1.37 1.87 -14.77
CA GLY A 293 -0.47 1.99 -13.62
C GLY A 293 -1.20 2.07 -12.27
N PRO A 294 -2.18 2.98 -12.08
CA PRO A 294 -2.93 3.08 -10.82
C PRO A 294 -3.70 1.80 -10.47
N TRP A 295 -4.20 1.06 -11.48
CA TRP A 295 -4.89 -0.21 -11.27
C TRP A 295 -3.93 -1.33 -10.85
N GLN A 296 -2.74 -1.40 -11.45
CA GLN A 296 -1.69 -2.32 -11.03
C GLN A 296 -1.24 -2.02 -9.60
N HIS A 297 -1.09 -0.74 -9.26
CA HIS A 297 -0.73 -0.31 -7.91
C HIS A 297 -1.80 -0.68 -6.88
N LEU A 298 -3.08 -0.49 -7.22
CA LEU A 298 -4.22 -0.89 -6.40
C LEU A 298 -4.26 -2.42 -6.17
N ALA A 299 -3.98 -3.21 -7.21
CA ALA A 299 -3.90 -4.67 -7.12
C ALA A 299 -2.80 -5.12 -6.12
N SER A 300 -1.64 -4.47 -6.13
CA SER A 300 -0.59 -4.71 -5.13
C SER A 300 -1.07 -4.38 -3.71
N ALA A 301 -1.76 -3.26 -3.52
CA ALA A 301 -2.34 -2.90 -2.23
C ALA A 301 -3.35 -3.95 -1.73
N ARG A 302 -4.25 -4.40 -2.60
CA ARG A 302 -5.21 -5.45 -2.27
C ARG A 302 -4.52 -6.75 -1.82
N LEU A 303 -3.45 -7.16 -2.50
CA LEU A 303 -2.70 -8.36 -2.15
C LEU A 303 -2.07 -8.26 -0.76
N ARG A 304 -1.56 -7.09 -0.35
CA ARG A 304 -1.03 -6.89 1.00
C ARG A 304 -2.06 -7.13 2.09
N ALA A 305 -3.31 -6.71 1.86
CA ALA A 305 -4.39 -6.97 2.81
C ALA A 305 -4.58 -8.48 3.06
N VAL A 306 -4.57 -9.29 1.99
CA VAL A 306 -4.74 -10.74 2.04
C VAL A 306 -3.53 -11.45 2.65
N GLU A 307 -2.33 -11.03 2.24
CA GLU A 307 -1.06 -11.58 2.69
C GLU A 307 -0.88 -11.37 4.19
N GLU A 308 -1.15 -10.17 4.71
CA GLU A 308 -0.93 -9.85 6.11
C GLU A 308 -2.11 -10.22 7.02
N GLY A 309 -3.29 -10.48 6.43
CA GLY A 309 -4.53 -10.65 7.18
C GLY A 309 -4.94 -9.34 7.88
N LEU A 310 -4.66 -8.21 7.24
CA LEU A 310 -4.90 -6.87 7.77
C LEU A 310 -5.80 -6.07 6.83
N PRO A 311 -6.78 -5.31 7.35
CA PRO A 311 -7.51 -4.34 6.55
C PRO A 311 -6.57 -3.25 6.04
N LEU A 312 -6.88 -2.70 4.87
CA LEU A 312 -6.07 -1.68 4.21
C LEU A 312 -6.93 -0.52 3.74
N ALA A 313 -6.58 0.69 4.15
CA ALA A 313 -7.15 1.94 3.66
C ALA A 313 -6.14 2.66 2.77
N ARG A 314 -6.48 2.84 1.49
CA ARG A 314 -5.66 3.52 0.50
C ARG A 314 -6.25 4.88 0.15
N ALA A 315 -5.47 5.95 0.35
CA ALA A 315 -5.79 7.30 -0.07
C ALA A 315 -4.87 7.74 -1.22
N ALA A 316 -5.44 7.87 -2.41
CA ALA A 316 -4.76 8.29 -3.62
C ALA A 316 -5.13 9.72 -4.01
N GLN A 317 -4.18 10.48 -4.59
CA GLN A 317 -4.44 11.84 -5.06
C GLN A 317 -5.30 11.86 -6.34
N THR A 318 -4.76 11.33 -7.44
CA THR A 318 -5.47 11.16 -8.74
C THR A 318 -5.75 9.68 -9.04
N GLY A 319 -5.14 8.76 -8.29
CA GLY A 319 -5.31 7.32 -8.43
C GLY A 319 -6.62 6.83 -7.83
N VAL A 320 -6.74 5.50 -7.69
CA VAL A 320 -7.91 4.88 -7.04
C VAL A 320 -7.68 4.80 -5.53
N SER A 321 -8.45 5.57 -4.77
CA SER A 321 -8.61 5.36 -3.33
C SER A 321 -9.54 4.19 -3.06
N ALA A 322 -9.26 3.37 -2.04
CA ALA A 322 -10.07 2.20 -1.73
C ALA A 322 -9.90 1.73 -0.28
N VAL A 323 -10.88 0.98 0.22
CA VAL A 323 -10.79 0.24 1.48
C VAL A 323 -10.98 -1.24 1.19
N PHE A 324 -10.05 -2.06 1.67
CA PHE A 324 -10.11 -3.52 1.60
C PHE A 324 -10.16 -4.10 3.01
N ASP A 325 -10.92 -5.18 3.19
CA ASP A 325 -10.85 -5.97 4.41
C ASP A 325 -9.59 -6.86 4.45
N SER A 326 -9.40 -7.58 5.56
CA SER A 326 -8.27 -8.49 5.80
C SER A 326 -8.22 -9.71 4.87
N ARG A 327 -9.23 -9.91 4.02
CA ARG A 327 -9.28 -10.94 2.97
C ARG A 327 -9.29 -10.32 1.57
N GLY A 328 -9.06 -9.02 1.44
CA GLY A 328 -9.01 -8.33 0.16
C GLY A 328 -10.39 -8.19 -0.50
N ARG A 329 -11.51 -8.30 0.22
CA ARG A 329 -12.80 -7.87 -0.31
C ARG A 329 -12.81 -6.35 -0.39
N LEU A 330 -13.35 -5.83 -1.49
CA LEU A 330 -13.51 -4.40 -1.66
C LEU A 330 -14.68 -3.93 -0.80
N VAL A 331 -14.41 -3.04 0.15
CA VAL A 331 -15.44 -2.39 0.98
C VAL A 331 -16.01 -1.19 0.23
N THR A 332 -15.13 -0.32 -0.28
CA THR A 332 -15.50 0.82 -1.11
C THR A 332 -14.31 1.29 -1.95
N ARG A 333 -14.57 2.03 -3.03
CA ARG A 333 -13.55 2.68 -3.87
C ARG A 333 -14.01 4.03 -4.39
N GLY A 334 -13.05 4.91 -4.60
CA GLY A 334 -13.24 6.15 -5.36
C GLY A 334 -13.07 5.96 -6.87
N PRO A 335 -13.46 6.98 -7.65
CA PRO A 335 -13.17 7.06 -9.08
C PRO A 335 -11.66 7.25 -9.34
N LEU A 336 -11.21 6.94 -10.56
CA LEU A 336 -9.86 7.27 -11.03
C LEU A 336 -9.89 8.66 -11.68
N GLY A 337 -8.93 9.54 -11.34
CA GLY A 337 -8.77 10.83 -12.02
C GLY A 337 -9.84 11.88 -11.69
N GLU A 338 -10.59 11.69 -10.60
CA GLU A 338 -11.67 12.58 -10.16
C GLU A 338 -11.53 12.90 -8.67
N SER A 339 -12.12 14.01 -8.21
CA SER A 339 -12.19 14.29 -6.77
C SER A 339 -13.33 13.54 -6.12
N ALA A 340 -13.10 13.04 -4.90
CA ALA A 340 -14.12 12.33 -4.15
C ALA A 340 -13.87 12.42 -2.65
N VAL A 341 -14.95 12.28 -1.87
CA VAL A 341 -14.88 11.94 -0.45
C VAL A 341 -15.47 10.55 -0.30
N ILE A 342 -14.71 9.64 0.30
CA ILE A 342 -15.06 8.22 0.39
C ILE A 342 -15.21 7.86 1.86
N LEU A 343 -16.38 7.37 2.25
CA LEU A 343 -16.68 6.94 3.61
C LEU A 343 -16.73 5.41 3.69
N ALA A 344 -16.17 4.86 4.76
CA ALA A 344 -16.22 3.42 5.05
C ALA A 344 -16.06 3.15 6.54
N PRO A 345 -16.56 2.04 7.08
CA PRO A 345 -16.07 1.53 8.36
C PRO A 345 -14.63 1.02 8.20
N LEU A 346 -13.83 1.08 9.27
CA LEU A 346 -12.54 0.38 9.33
C LEU A 346 -12.79 -1.11 9.61
N PRO A 347 -12.51 -2.02 8.66
CA PRO A 347 -12.72 -3.45 8.91
C PRO A 347 -11.79 -3.97 10.01
N ALA A 348 -12.10 -5.13 10.57
CA ALA A 348 -11.26 -5.75 11.58
C ALA A 348 -10.05 -6.51 10.99
N PRO A 349 -8.91 -6.52 11.70
CA PRO A 349 -7.83 -7.46 11.41
C PRO A 349 -8.25 -8.90 11.69
N ARG A 350 -7.49 -9.82 11.10
CA ARG A 350 -7.48 -11.23 11.49
C ARG A 350 -6.17 -11.58 12.18
N GLU A 351 -6.09 -12.81 12.67
CA GLU A 351 -4.84 -13.45 13.01
C GLU A 351 -3.83 -13.41 11.84
N PRO A 352 -2.52 -13.34 12.12
CA PRO A 352 -1.50 -13.33 11.08
C PRO A 352 -1.59 -14.61 10.24
N THR A 353 -1.58 -14.44 8.92
CA THR A 353 -1.63 -15.57 7.99
C THR A 353 -0.33 -16.38 8.03
N LEU A 354 -0.30 -17.53 7.36
CA LEU A 354 0.95 -18.29 7.24
C LEU A 354 2.02 -17.46 6.50
N PHE A 355 1.62 -16.73 5.46
CA PHE A 355 2.54 -15.84 4.77
C PHE A 355 3.01 -14.67 5.64
N ALA A 356 2.15 -14.09 6.47
CA ALA A 356 2.54 -13.02 7.40
C ALA A 356 3.59 -13.49 8.43
N GLN A 357 3.54 -14.76 8.83
CA GLN A 357 4.44 -15.33 9.84
C GLN A 357 5.83 -15.67 9.27
N PHE A 358 5.89 -16.22 8.06
CA PHE A 358 7.15 -16.72 7.47
C PHE A 358 7.66 -15.89 6.29
N GLY A 359 6.85 -14.95 5.80
CA GLY A 359 7.18 -14.04 4.70
C GLY A 359 7.68 -14.76 3.46
N LEU A 360 8.74 -14.20 2.87
CA LEU A 360 9.33 -14.67 1.62
C LEU A 360 9.98 -16.07 1.71
N ALA A 361 10.16 -16.63 2.90
CA ALA A 361 10.71 -17.99 3.04
C ALA A 361 9.82 -19.03 2.32
N ILE A 362 8.50 -18.89 2.41
CA ILE A 362 7.55 -19.82 1.80
C ILE A 362 7.69 -19.87 0.28
N PRO A 363 7.48 -18.76 -0.48
CA PRO A 363 7.61 -18.81 -1.93
C PRO A 363 9.03 -19.15 -2.38
N THR A 364 10.06 -18.78 -1.61
CA THR A 364 11.45 -19.13 -1.92
C THR A 364 11.66 -20.64 -1.88
N VAL A 365 11.25 -21.30 -0.79
CA VAL A 365 11.36 -22.77 -0.65
C VAL A 365 10.55 -23.49 -1.72
N LEU A 366 9.31 -23.05 -1.97
CA LEU A 366 8.47 -23.63 -3.02
C LEU A 366 9.12 -23.52 -4.41
N ALA A 367 9.68 -22.36 -4.75
CA ALA A 367 10.36 -22.14 -6.02
C ALA A 367 11.59 -23.05 -6.17
N MET A 368 12.40 -23.19 -5.11
CA MET A 368 13.58 -24.09 -5.11
C MET A 368 13.18 -25.55 -5.29
N LEU A 369 12.16 -26.03 -4.58
CA LEU A 369 11.68 -27.41 -4.69
C LEU A 369 11.15 -27.70 -6.10
N VAL A 370 10.34 -26.80 -6.67
CA VAL A 370 9.82 -26.95 -8.03
C VAL A 370 10.94 -26.90 -9.08
N PHE A 371 11.93 -26.05 -8.88
CA PHE A 371 13.11 -25.98 -9.76
C PHE A 371 13.90 -27.29 -9.72
N ALA A 372 14.30 -27.74 -8.52
CA ALA A 372 15.10 -28.95 -8.33
C ALA A 372 14.39 -30.20 -8.85
N PHE A 373 13.09 -30.35 -8.57
CA PHE A 373 12.29 -31.45 -9.08
C PHE A 373 12.25 -31.47 -10.61
N GLY A 374 12.01 -30.30 -11.23
CA GLY A 374 12.05 -30.17 -12.68
C GLY A 374 13.43 -30.52 -13.28
N TRP A 375 14.51 -30.13 -12.61
CA TRP A 375 15.88 -30.42 -13.03
C TRP A 375 16.19 -31.92 -12.99
N ILE A 376 15.87 -32.59 -11.88
CA ILE A 376 16.09 -34.03 -11.70
C ILE A 376 15.37 -34.85 -12.77
N ILE A 377 14.10 -34.52 -13.06
CA ILE A 377 13.34 -35.23 -14.12
C ILE A 377 13.98 -35.02 -15.48
N SER A 378 14.45 -33.81 -15.79
CA SER A 378 15.08 -33.53 -17.09
C SER A 378 16.39 -34.30 -17.29
N GLY A 379 17.14 -34.56 -16.22
CA GLY A 379 18.36 -35.39 -16.27
C GLY A 379 18.07 -36.86 -16.55
N ARG A 380 16.99 -37.41 -15.99
CA ARG A 380 16.58 -38.82 -16.17
C ARG A 380 16.03 -39.14 -17.57
N ASN A 381 15.53 -38.15 -18.29
CA ASN A 381 15.06 -38.32 -19.67
C ASN A 381 16.20 -38.17 -20.70
N ARG A 382 17.40 -37.74 -20.27
CA ARG A 382 18.59 -37.60 -21.12
C ARG A 382 19.58 -38.77 -20.97
N SER A 383 19.42 -39.59 -19.93
CA SER A 383 20.05 -40.90 -19.74
C SER A 383 19.12 -41.99 -20.26
#